data_AF-A0A7J6S704-F1
#
_entry.id   AF-A0A7J6S704-F1
#
_cell.length_a   1.000
_cell.length_b   1.000
_cell.length_c   1.000
_cell.angle_alpha   90.00
_cell.angle_beta   90.00
_cell.angle_gamma   90.00
#
_symmetry.space_group_name_H-M   'P 1'
#
loop_
_entity.id
_entity.type
_entity.pdbx_description
1 polymer ?
#
loop_
_entity_poly.entity_id
_entity_poly.type
_entity_poly.pdbx_seq_one_letter_code
_entity_poly.pdbx_strand_id
1 'polypeptide(L)'
;MTVCPPPPPPSIGTTTALPWPAKAITIPATISTTAEAWVGMDTLQKEFRRQIEGVWSSIGLSEEERGKRLSTLGEYFKEVFTNVINKEKECRDALDRSVKDMRQQITTLSAELEERVSLDDSVLAPGLPLRRQEAALLPIYNGLKKLHEERLASLRHQYEDLVAARHQLGMLPLPPTPK
;
A
#
# COMPACT_ATOMS: atom_id res chain seq x y z
N MET A 1 13.43 6.52 -4.57
CA MET A 1 12.35 5.51 -4.71
C MET A 1 12.09 4.96 -3.33
N THR A 2 11.04 5.42 -2.66
CA THR A 2 10.72 5.02 -1.28
C THR A 2 9.68 3.91 -1.39
N VAL A 3 10.17 2.67 -1.37
CA VAL A 3 9.33 1.49 -1.15
C VAL A 3 8.64 1.70 0.21
N CYS A 4 7.32 1.55 0.29
CA CYS A 4 6.65 1.51 1.60
C CYS A 4 7.37 0.45 2.46
N PRO A 5 8.01 0.85 3.57
CA PRO A 5 8.71 -0.10 4.39
C PRO A 5 7.69 -1.08 4.97
N PRO A 6 8.06 -2.36 5.21
CA PRO A 6 7.22 -3.25 5.99
C PRO A 6 6.93 -2.57 7.34
N PRO A 7 5.70 -2.67 7.87
CA PRO A 7 5.37 -2.07 9.15
C PRO A 7 6.35 -2.60 10.22
N PRO A 8 6.82 -1.73 11.13
CA PRO A 8 7.68 -2.19 12.21
C PRO A 8 6.96 -3.29 13.00
N PRO A 9 7.66 -4.33 13.47
CA PRO A 9 7.09 -5.28 14.39
C PRO A 9 6.50 -4.49 15.58
N PRO A 10 5.31 -4.85 16.07
CA PRO A 10 4.68 -4.13 17.17
C PRO A 10 5.66 -4.08 18.35
N SER A 11 6.01 -2.85 18.78
CA SER A 11 6.71 -2.64 20.05
C SER A 11 5.89 -3.33 21.13
N ILE A 12 6.51 -4.34 21.75
CA ILE A 12 5.95 -5.10 22.87
C ILE A 12 5.87 -4.15 24.06
N GLY A 13 4.78 -3.40 24.13
CA GLY A 13 4.40 -2.54 25.23
C GLY A 13 3.16 -3.11 25.88
N THR A 14 3.36 -3.90 26.92
CA THR A 14 2.34 -4.34 27.90
C THR A 14 1.26 -5.26 27.33
N THR A 15 1.66 -6.48 26.95
CA THR A 15 0.76 -7.62 26.82
C THR A 15 0.26 -8.02 28.21
N THR A 16 -1.01 -7.74 28.48
CA THR A 16 -1.80 -8.50 29.46
C THR A 16 -1.76 -9.97 29.02
N ALA A 17 -0.98 -10.78 29.71
CA ALA A 17 -0.76 -12.18 29.37
C ALA A 17 -2.08 -12.96 29.43
N LEU A 18 -2.55 -13.46 28.28
CA LEU A 18 -3.55 -14.52 28.21
C LEU A 18 -2.85 -15.87 28.53
N PRO A 19 -3.40 -16.72 29.41
CA PRO A 19 -2.62 -17.74 30.13
C PRO A 19 -2.45 -19.09 29.40
N TRP A 20 -2.70 -19.21 28.09
CA TRP A 20 -2.66 -20.52 27.42
C TRP A 20 -1.61 -20.61 26.29
N PRO A 21 -0.95 -21.78 26.13
CA PRO A 21 0.07 -21.96 25.11
C PRO A 21 -0.59 -22.14 23.73
N ALA A 22 -0.58 -21.08 22.91
CA ALA A 22 -0.91 -21.20 21.51
C ALA A 22 0.22 -21.99 20.82
N LYS A 23 -0.01 -23.28 20.52
CA LYS A 23 0.83 -24.01 19.56
C LYS A 23 0.80 -23.23 18.25
N ALA A 24 1.96 -22.76 17.81
CA ALA A 24 2.14 -22.12 16.53
C ALA A 24 1.76 -23.12 15.43
N ILE A 25 0.59 -22.91 14.81
CA ILE A 25 0.21 -23.61 13.59
C ILE A 25 0.95 -22.90 12.47
N THR A 26 2.07 -23.46 12.04
CA THR A 26 2.77 -23.02 10.83
C THR A 26 1.98 -23.52 9.62
N ILE A 27 1.20 -22.64 8.99
CA ILE A 27 0.53 -22.94 7.73
C ILE A 27 1.55 -22.69 6.60
N PRO A 28 1.89 -23.69 5.76
CA PRO A 28 2.79 -23.49 4.63
C PRO A 28 2.13 -22.57 3.59
N ALA A 29 2.89 -21.58 3.14
CA ALA A 29 2.50 -20.64 2.08
C ALA A 29 2.42 -21.36 0.73
N THR A 30 1.33 -22.09 0.53
CA THR A 30 0.91 -22.58 -0.79
C THR A 30 -0.02 -21.53 -1.36
N ILE A 31 0.14 -21.16 -2.63
CA ILE A 31 -0.67 -20.16 -3.33
C ILE A 31 -2.12 -20.63 -3.31
N SER A 32 -2.84 -20.26 -2.27
CA SER A 32 -4.23 -20.62 -2.06
C SER A 32 -5.05 -19.61 -2.83
N THR A 33 -5.78 -20.10 -3.83
CA THR A 33 -6.78 -19.26 -4.49
C THR A 33 -7.77 -18.78 -3.43
N THR A 34 -8.34 -17.58 -3.60
CA THR A 34 -9.30 -17.02 -2.64
C THR A 34 -10.42 -18.01 -2.31
N ALA A 35 -10.88 -18.79 -3.29
CA ALA A 35 -11.88 -19.85 -3.09
C ALA A 35 -11.43 -20.96 -2.11
N GLU A 36 -10.19 -21.44 -2.21
CA GLU A 36 -9.66 -22.45 -1.29
C GLU A 36 -9.47 -21.89 0.13
N ALA A 37 -9.09 -20.61 0.25
CA ALA A 37 -8.99 -19.94 1.54
C ALA A 37 -10.36 -19.82 2.23
N TRP A 38 -11.43 -19.56 1.47
CA TRP A 38 -12.81 -19.53 2.01
C TRP A 38 -13.29 -20.92 2.44
N VAL A 39 -13.00 -21.97 1.67
CA VAL A 39 -13.34 -23.37 2.04
C VAL A 39 -12.59 -23.81 3.32
N GLY A 40 -11.34 -23.37 3.49
CA GLY A 40 -10.58 -23.57 4.72
C GLY A 40 -11.21 -22.86 5.92
N MET A 41 -11.76 -21.65 5.72
CA MET A 41 -12.42 -20.88 6.76
C MET A 41 -13.68 -21.57 7.30
N ASP A 42 -14.53 -22.12 6.43
CA ASP A 42 -15.73 -22.86 6.84
C ASP A 42 -15.39 -24.08 7.70
N THR A 43 -14.33 -24.79 7.34
CA THR A 43 -13.84 -25.96 8.09
C THR A 43 -13.32 -25.53 9.46
N LEU A 44 -12.56 -24.44 9.52
CA LEU A 44 -12.01 -23.89 10.75
C LEU A 44 -13.11 -23.38 11.69
N GLN A 45 -14.14 -22.73 11.15
CA GLN A 45 -15.29 -22.26 11.93
C GLN A 45 -16.08 -23.42 12.54
N LYS A 46 -16.30 -24.50 11.77
CA LYS A 46 -16.95 -25.73 12.27
C LYS A 46 -16.15 -26.39 13.38
N GLU A 47 -14.83 -26.50 13.20
CA GLU A 47 -13.95 -27.10 14.19
C GLU A 47 -13.89 -26.27 15.48
N PHE A 48 -13.75 -24.95 15.35
CA PHE A 48 -13.79 -24.03 16.49
C PHE A 48 -15.10 -24.14 17.28
N ARG A 49 -16.24 -24.17 16.57
CA ARG A 49 -17.57 -24.36 17.20
C ARG A 49 -17.63 -25.67 17.97
N ARG A 50 -17.21 -26.78 17.35
CA ARG A 50 -17.19 -28.10 17.99
C ARG A 50 -16.36 -28.09 19.28
N GLN A 51 -15.18 -27.48 19.25
CA GLN A 51 -14.30 -27.41 20.41
C GLN A 51 -14.92 -26.59 21.55
N ILE A 52 -15.46 -25.41 21.24
CA ILE A 52 -15.99 -24.52 22.29
C ILE A 52 -17.27 -25.09 22.91
N GLU A 53 -18.15 -25.71 22.12
CA GLU A 53 -19.33 -26.42 22.60
C GLU A 53 -18.94 -27.63 23.46
N GLY A 54 -17.88 -28.35 23.09
CA GLY A 54 -17.32 -29.45 23.87
C GLY A 54 -16.82 -28.99 25.24
N VAL A 55 -16.06 -27.89 25.28
CA VAL A 55 -15.59 -27.29 26.54
C VAL A 55 -16.76 -26.83 27.40
N TRP A 56 -17.73 -26.13 26.83
CA TRP A 56 -18.92 -25.66 27.55
C TRP A 56 -19.77 -26.80 28.10
N SER A 57 -19.83 -27.92 27.37
CA SER A 57 -20.50 -29.14 27.84
C SER A 57 -19.73 -29.81 28.97
N SER A 58 -18.39 -29.88 28.91
CA SER A 58 -17.58 -30.46 29.99
C SER A 58 -17.64 -29.67 31.30
N ILE A 59 -17.84 -28.35 31.22
CA ILE A 59 -17.97 -27.46 32.39
C ILE A 59 -19.42 -27.47 32.93
N GLY A 60 -20.39 -27.91 32.12
CA GLY A 60 -21.81 -27.93 32.48
C GLY A 60 -22.50 -26.56 32.38
N LEU A 61 -22.06 -25.70 31.45
CA LEU A 61 -22.71 -24.39 31.24
C LEU A 61 -24.13 -24.55 30.74
N SER A 62 -25.04 -23.75 31.29
CA SER A 62 -26.42 -23.63 30.82
C SER A 62 -26.50 -22.99 29.43
N GLU A 63 -27.59 -23.21 28.71
CA GLU A 63 -27.82 -22.60 27.39
C GLU A 63 -27.84 -21.06 27.45
N GLU A 64 -28.33 -20.48 28.55
CA GLU A 64 -28.33 -19.02 28.73
C GLU A 64 -26.90 -18.46 28.86
N GLU A 65 -26.03 -19.14 29.61
CA GLU A 65 -24.62 -18.75 29.73
C GLU A 65 -23.85 -18.93 28.42
N ARG A 66 -24.11 -20.04 27.70
CA ARG A 66 -23.56 -20.27 26.37
C ARG A 66 -23.98 -19.16 25.40
N GLY A 67 -25.26 -18.80 25.40
CA GLY A 67 -25.79 -17.71 24.59
C GLY A 67 -25.11 -16.37 24.87
N LYS A 68 -24.95 -16.01 26.14
CA LYS A 68 -24.22 -14.78 26.55
C LYS A 68 -22.78 -14.78 26.05
N ARG A 69 -22.04 -15.89 26.27
CA ARG A 69 -20.64 -16.01 25.82
C ARG A 69 -20.50 -15.98 24.31
N LEU A 70 -21.41 -16.63 23.59
CA LEU A 70 -21.44 -16.63 22.13
C LEU A 70 -21.75 -15.23 21.57
N SER A 71 -22.61 -14.47 22.24
CA SER A 71 -22.88 -13.07 21.89
C SER A 71 -21.63 -12.20 22.04
N THR A 72 -20.94 -12.27 23.18
CA THR A 72 -19.68 -11.52 23.40
C THR A 72 -18.61 -11.88 22.36
N LEU A 73 -18.49 -13.18 22.03
CA LEU A 73 -17.57 -13.62 21.00
C LEU A 73 -17.98 -13.09 19.61
N GLY A 74 -19.28 -13.03 19.32
CA GLY A 74 -19.81 -12.44 18.11
C GLY A 74 -19.48 -10.96 17.97
N GLU A 75 -19.56 -10.19 19.07
CA GLU A 75 -19.15 -8.79 19.10
C GLU A 75 -17.64 -8.63 18.83
N TYR A 76 -16.81 -9.47 19.45
CA TYR A 76 -15.37 -9.48 19.21
C TYR A 76 -15.04 -9.76 17.73
N PHE A 77 -15.65 -10.78 17.13
CA PHE A 77 -15.45 -11.06 15.71
C PHE A 77 -15.93 -9.92 14.83
N LYS A 78 -17.08 -9.32 15.13
CA LYS A 78 -17.59 -8.16 14.41
C LYS A 78 -16.60 -7.01 14.43
N GLU A 79 -16.01 -6.71 15.59
CA GLU A 79 -14.99 -5.67 15.73
C GLU A 79 -13.74 -5.98 14.88
N VAL A 80 -13.20 -7.19 14.99
CA VAL A 80 -12.02 -7.63 14.24
C VAL A 80 -12.26 -7.55 12.73
N PHE A 81 -13.36 -8.10 12.22
CA PHE A 81 -13.66 -8.06 10.79
C PHE A 81 -13.93 -6.64 10.29
N THR A 82 -14.60 -5.81 11.08
CA THR A 82 -14.82 -4.39 10.74
C THR A 82 -13.49 -3.65 10.63
N ASN A 83 -12.56 -3.87 11.57
CA ASN A 83 -11.24 -3.27 11.54
C ASN A 83 -10.43 -3.70 10.31
N VAL A 84 -10.45 -4.99 9.95
CA VAL A 84 -9.79 -5.49 8.73
C VAL A 84 -10.37 -4.82 7.48
N ILE A 85 -11.70 -4.76 7.36
CA ILE A 85 -12.37 -4.09 6.23
C ILE A 85 -11.98 -2.60 6.15
N ASN A 86 -11.92 -1.90 7.30
CA ASN A 86 -11.53 -0.50 7.32
C ASN A 86 -10.09 -0.30 6.88
N LYS A 87 -9.16 -1.13 7.34
CA LYS A 87 -7.76 -1.08 6.89
C LYS A 87 -7.59 -1.36 5.41
N GLU A 88 -8.34 -2.31 4.86
CA GLU A 88 -8.33 -2.58 3.42
C GLU A 88 -8.92 -1.42 2.62
N LYS A 89 -9.96 -0.73 3.13
CA LYS A 89 -10.48 0.50 2.54
C LYS A 89 -9.45 1.64 2.58
N GLU A 90 -8.78 1.84 3.70
CA GLU A 90 -7.71 2.83 3.83
C GLU A 90 -6.58 2.55 2.84
N CYS A 91 -6.18 1.29 2.67
CA CYS A 91 -5.19 0.87 1.69
C CYS A 91 -5.63 1.19 0.26
N ARG A 92 -6.88 0.84 -0.09
CA ARG A 92 -7.49 1.18 -1.38
C ARG A 92 -7.49 2.69 -1.62
N ASP A 93 -7.91 3.48 -0.64
CA ASP A 93 -8.02 4.94 -0.76
C ASP A 93 -6.64 5.61 -0.85
N ALA A 94 -5.63 5.06 -0.17
CA ALA A 94 -4.23 5.49 -0.33
C ALA A 94 -3.70 5.20 -1.74
N LEU A 95 -4.00 4.02 -2.27
CA LEU A 95 -3.59 3.62 -3.61
C LEU A 95 -4.29 4.44 -4.70
N ASP A 96 -5.58 4.74 -4.53
CA ASP A 96 -6.33 5.63 -5.44
C ASP A 96 -5.71 7.03 -5.49
N ARG A 97 -5.34 7.59 -4.32
CA ARG A 97 -4.60 8.86 -4.25
C ARG A 97 -3.24 8.77 -4.95
N SER A 98 -2.47 7.72 -4.72
CA SER A 98 -1.18 7.48 -5.40
C SER A 98 -1.33 7.51 -6.93
N VAL A 99 -2.32 6.79 -7.46
CA VAL A 99 -2.61 6.76 -8.91
C VAL A 99 -2.98 8.15 -9.44
N LYS A 100 -3.84 8.90 -8.73
CA LYS A 100 -4.23 10.25 -9.12
C LYS A 100 -3.05 11.23 -9.11
N ASP A 101 -2.25 11.20 -8.05
CA ASP A 101 -1.08 12.06 -7.91
C ASP A 101 -0.04 11.75 -9.01
N MET A 102 0.17 10.47 -9.32
CA MET A 102 1.10 10.06 -10.37
C MET A 102 0.63 10.50 -11.76
N ARG A 103 -0.67 10.40 -12.05
CA ARG A 103 -1.25 10.95 -13.29
C ARG A 103 -1.05 12.46 -13.38
N GLN A 104 -1.32 13.18 -12.30
CA GLN A 104 -1.12 14.63 -12.27
C GLN A 104 0.35 15.00 -12.52
N GLN A 105 1.29 14.32 -11.85
CA GLN A 105 2.71 14.58 -12.03
C GLN A 105 3.21 14.23 -13.44
N ILE A 106 2.71 13.15 -14.04
CA ILE A 106 3.01 12.82 -15.45
C ILE A 106 2.53 13.95 -16.37
N THR A 107 1.30 14.44 -16.18
CA THR A 107 0.76 15.56 -16.97
C THR A 107 1.61 16.82 -16.82
N THR A 108 2.00 17.18 -15.59
CA THR A 108 2.86 18.35 -15.32
C THR A 108 4.23 18.20 -15.98
N LEU A 109 4.94 17.09 -15.74
CA LEU A 109 6.27 16.86 -16.31
C LEU A 109 6.24 16.78 -17.83
N SER A 110 5.19 16.19 -18.41
CA SER A 110 5.03 16.14 -19.87
C SER A 110 4.84 17.53 -20.47
N ALA A 111 4.08 18.40 -19.79
CA ALA A 111 3.89 19.79 -20.21
C ALA A 111 5.19 20.61 -20.09
N GLU A 112 5.93 20.48 -18.99
CA GLU A 112 7.22 21.16 -18.78
C GLU A 112 8.29 20.72 -19.80
N LEU A 113 8.27 19.44 -20.18
CA LEU A 113 9.19 18.88 -21.17
C LEU A 113 8.72 19.04 -22.61
N GLU A 114 7.52 19.57 -22.84
CA GLU A 114 6.85 19.59 -24.16
C GLU A 114 6.75 18.18 -24.81
N GLU A 115 6.77 17.13 -24.00
CA GLU A 115 6.72 15.74 -24.44
C GLU A 115 5.27 15.27 -24.57
N ARG A 116 4.94 14.66 -25.70
CA ARG A 116 3.62 14.05 -25.90
C ARG A 116 3.60 12.64 -25.33
N VAL A 117 3.28 12.54 -24.03
CA VAL A 117 3.01 11.24 -23.40
C VAL A 117 1.57 10.86 -23.64
N SER A 118 1.35 9.86 -24.48
CA SER A 118 0.05 9.21 -24.59
C SER A 118 -0.10 8.24 -23.43
N LEU A 119 -0.94 8.61 -22.47
CA LEU A 119 -1.43 7.69 -21.46
C LEU A 119 -2.46 6.79 -22.14
N ASP A 120 -2.15 5.50 -22.30
CA ASP A 120 -3.08 4.55 -22.91
C ASP A 120 -4.33 4.41 -22.02
N ASP A 121 -5.44 4.97 -22.48
CA ASP A 121 -6.72 4.96 -21.78
C ASP A 121 -7.21 3.52 -21.49
N SER A 122 -6.74 2.52 -22.25
CA SER A 122 -7.10 1.12 -22.03
C SER A 122 -6.48 0.52 -20.76
N VAL A 123 -5.31 1.00 -20.33
CA VAL A 123 -4.60 0.55 -19.11
C VAL A 123 -5.00 1.38 -17.88
N LEU A 124 -5.70 2.47 -18.14
CA LEU A 124 -6.09 3.49 -17.18
C LEU A 124 -7.61 3.64 -17.07
N ALA A 125 -8.35 2.73 -17.70
CA ALA A 125 -9.79 2.73 -17.73
C ALA A 125 -10.38 2.64 -16.30
N PRO A 126 -11.47 3.39 -16.04
CA PRO A 126 -12.20 3.26 -14.78
C PRO A 126 -12.69 1.81 -14.63
N GLY A 127 -12.34 1.18 -13.51
CA GLY A 127 -12.68 -0.22 -13.21
C GLY A 127 -11.50 -1.19 -13.27
N LEU A 128 -10.33 -0.79 -13.78
CA LEU A 128 -9.13 -1.63 -13.65
C LEU A 128 -8.59 -1.64 -12.21
N PRO A 129 -8.00 -2.77 -11.76
CA PRO A 129 -7.39 -2.85 -10.43
C PRO A 129 -6.34 -1.75 -10.23
N LEU A 130 -6.45 -0.99 -9.14
CA LEU A 130 -5.59 0.16 -8.87
C LEU A 130 -4.09 -0.17 -8.89
N ARG A 131 -3.69 -1.37 -8.43
CA ARG A 131 -2.28 -1.80 -8.50
C ARG A 131 -1.78 -2.00 -9.94
N ARG A 132 -2.65 -2.39 -10.86
CA ARG A 132 -2.28 -2.50 -12.29
C ARG A 132 -2.12 -1.12 -12.91
N GLN A 133 -3.01 -0.19 -12.55
CA GLN A 133 -2.89 1.20 -12.99
C GLN A 133 -1.58 1.83 -12.48
N GLU A 134 -1.27 1.67 -11.19
CA GLU A 134 -0.01 2.16 -10.61
C GLU A 134 1.21 1.55 -11.30
N ALA A 135 1.23 0.23 -11.49
CA ALA A 135 2.34 -0.46 -12.16
C ALA A 135 2.56 0.01 -13.61
N ALA A 136 1.50 0.41 -14.32
CA ALA A 136 1.59 0.95 -15.66
C ALA A 136 2.09 2.41 -15.69
N LEU A 137 1.71 3.22 -14.71
CA LEU A 137 2.12 4.63 -14.61
C LEU A 137 3.56 4.78 -14.12
N LEU A 138 4.01 3.91 -13.22
CA LEU A 138 5.33 3.99 -12.60
C LEU A 138 6.50 4.10 -13.59
N PRO A 139 6.62 3.27 -14.65
CA PRO A 139 7.71 3.40 -15.61
C PRO A 139 7.64 4.71 -16.40
N ILE A 140 6.43 5.18 -16.74
CA ILE A 140 6.22 6.44 -17.47
C ILE A 140 6.70 7.62 -16.61
N TYR A 141 6.23 7.68 -15.37
CA TYR A 141 6.63 8.72 -14.41
C TYR A 141 8.14 8.73 -14.18
N ASN A 142 8.76 7.58 -13.94
CA ASN A 142 10.20 7.49 -13.71
C ASN A 142 11.00 7.89 -14.96
N GLY A 143 10.52 7.54 -16.16
CA GLY A 143 11.13 7.95 -17.43
C GLY A 143 11.12 9.47 -17.61
N LEU A 144 9.96 10.10 -17.41
CA LEU A 144 9.83 11.56 -17.48
C LEU A 144 10.68 12.28 -16.45
N LYS A 145 10.69 11.78 -15.21
CA LYS A 145 11.49 12.36 -14.14
C LYS A 145 12.98 12.31 -14.48
N LYS A 146 13.46 11.17 -14.97
CA LYS A 146 14.85 11.02 -15.40
C LYS A 146 15.19 11.98 -16.55
N LEU A 147 14.31 12.09 -17.54
CA LEU A 147 14.49 13.01 -18.67
C LEU A 147 14.54 14.48 -18.20
N HIS A 148 13.68 14.85 -17.25
CA HIS A 148 13.69 16.18 -16.64
C HIS A 148 15.00 16.49 -15.91
N GLU A 149 15.50 15.54 -15.11
CA GLU A 149 16.79 15.66 -14.43
C GLU A 149 17.96 15.80 -15.41
N GLU A 150 17.95 15.04 -16.52
CA GLU A 150 18.97 15.11 -17.58
C GLU A 150 18.96 16.46 -18.31
N ARG A 151 17.77 17.02 -18.62
CA ARG A 151 17.65 18.34 -19.25
C ARG A 151 18.10 19.46 -18.31
N LEU A 152 17.74 19.40 -17.03
CA LEU A 152 18.21 20.37 -16.04
C LEU A 152 19.73 20.32 -15.86
N ALA A 153 20.33 19.12 -15.82
CA ALA A 153 21.78 18.98 -15.76
C ALA A 153 22.47 19.57 -17.00
N SER A 154 21.91 19.31 -18.19
CA SER A 154 22.43 19.85 -19.45
C SER A 154 22.35 21.38 -19.50
N LEU A 155 21.23 21.96 -19.07
CA LEU A 155 21.06 23.42 -18.97
C LEU A 155 22.05 24.05 -17.98
N ARG A 156 22.29 23.40 -16.84
CA ARG A 156 23.28 23.87 -15.87
C ARG A 156 24.68 23.89 -16.46
N HIS A 157 25.07 22.83 -17.16
CA HIS A 157 26.38 22.76 -17.78
C HIS A 157 26.56 23.84 -18.86
N GLN A 158 25.56 24.02 -19.73
CA GLN A 158 25.57 25.09 -20.75
C GLN A 158 25.65 26.49 -20.12
N TYR A 159 24.97 26.71 -19.00
CA TYR A 159 25.04 27.98 -18.27
C TYR A 159 26.45 28.23 -17.69
N GLU A 160 27.08 27.21 -17.12
CA GLU A 160 28.46 27.29 -16.62
C GLU A 160 29.45 27.60 -17.74
N ASP A 161 29.33 26.95 -18.90
CA ASP A 161 30.16 27.21 -20.08
C ASP A 161 29.97 28.65 -20.58
N LEU A 162 28.72 29.14 -20.62
CA LEU A 162 28.42 30.52 -21.00
C LEU A 162 29.02 31.53 -20.01
N VAL A 163 28.95 31.27 -18.71
CA VAL A 163 29.58 32.12 -17.69
C VAL A 163 31.10 32.14 -17.85
N ALA A 164 31.72 30.97 -18.10
CA ALA A 164 33.15 30.86 -18.31
C ALA A 164 33.61 31.61 -19.58
N ALA A 165 32.91 31.42 -20.70
CA ALA A 165 33.18 32.14 -21.96
C ALA A 165 32.98 33.65 -21.80
N ARG A 166 31.93 34.07 -21.09
CA ARG A 166 31.66 35.50 -20.82
C ARG A 166 32.74 36.14 -19.96
N HIS A 167 33.29 35.40 -18.99
CA HIS A 167 34.41 35.86 -18.16
C HIS A 167 35.69 36.05 -18.99
N GLN A 168 36.00 35.12 -19.91
CA GLN A 168 37.14 35.24 -20.83
C GLN A 168 37.03 36.45 -21.77
N LEU A 169 35.80 36.84 -22.13
CA LEU A 169 35.52 38.02 -22.98
C LEU A 169 35.45 39.34 -22.20
N GLY A 170 35.69 39.37 -20.89
CA GLY A 170 35.70 40.59 -20.07
C GLY A 170 34.33 41.26 -19.90
N MET A 171 33.24 40.51 -20.09
CA MET A 171 31.87 41.01 -20.03
C MET A 171 31.30 40.90 -18.58
N LEU A 172 30.38 41.81 -18.21
CA LEU A 172 29.69 41.80 -16.90
C LEU A 172 29.06 40.43 -16.57
N PRO A 173 28.85 40.04 -15.29
CA PRO A 173 28.32 38.71 -14.95
C PRO A 173 26.87 38.48 -15.42
N LEU A 174 26.48 37.21 -15.64
CA LEU A 174 25.07 36.83 -15.76
C LEU A 174 24.42 36.79 -14.36
N PRO A 175 23.12 37.12 -14.23
CA PRO A 175 22.41 36.97 -12.96
C PRO A 175 22.35 35.49 -12.55
N PRO A 176 22.43 35.17 -11.24
CA PRO A 176 22.43 33.79 -10.77
C PRO A 176 21.13 33.07 -11.16
N THR A 177 21.23 31.78 -11.50
CA THR A 177 20.07 30.94 -11.80
C THR A 177 19.10 30.91 -10.60
N PRO A 178 17.78 31.06 -10.82
CA PRO A 178 16.79 30.93 -9.76
C PRO A 178 16.84 29.52 -9.15
N LYS A 179 16.72 29.47 -7.82
CA LYS A 179 16.69 28.24 -7.01
C LYS A 179 15.43 27.42 -7.24
#